data_AF-A0A1C0U491-F1
#
_entry.id   AF-A0A1C0U491-F1
#
_cell.length_a   1.000
_cell.length_b   1.000
_cell.length_c   1.000
_cell.angle_alpha   90.00
_cell.angle_beta   90.00
_cell.angle_gamma   90.00
#
_symmetry.space_group_name_H-M   'P 1'
#
loop_
_entity.id
_entity.type
_entity.pdbx_description
1 polymer ?
#
loop_
_entity_poly.entity_id
_entity_poly.type
_entity_poly.pdbx_seq_one_letter_code
_entity_poly.pdbx_strand_id
1 'polypeptide(L)'
;MTGVSECSQQRGNLKDDGYKPIDKASPLLAKSLDDNERLECFLESYRTSENGGLELYYTIRLGQAYIVSLKSDHPHSLTSNHMMPQEVISMVYTNITWNNVECSTGAYSIWDERIF
;
A
#
# COMPACT_ATOMS: atom_id res chain seq x y z
N MET A 1 -23.44 -31.66 1.55
CA MET A 1 -22.33 -32.40 0.94
C MET A 1 -22.11 -31.83 -0.45
N THR A 2 -21.23 -30.84 -0.58
CA THR A 2 -20.53 -30.51 -1.82
C THR A 2 -19.27 -29.78 -1.38
N GLY A 3 -18.15 -30.47 -1.53
CA GLY A 3 -16.84 -30.04 -1.05
C GLY A 3 -16.34 -28.83 -1.81
N VAL A 4 -15.86 -27.85 -1.07
CA VAL A 4 -14.92 -26.87 -1.59
C VAL A 4 -13.56 -27.54 -1.68
N SER A 5 -13.16 -27.85 -2.90
CA SER A 5 -11.84 -28.37 -3.21
C SER A 5 -10.79 -27.32 -2.90
N GLU A 6 -9.80 -27.68 -2.09
CA GLU A 6 -8.51 -27.00 -2.03
C GLU A 6 -7.86 -27.02 -3.42
N CYS A 7 -7.82 -25.86 -4.08
CA CYS A 7 -6.97 -25.64 -5.24
C CYS A 7 -5.69 -24.94 -4.74
N SER A 8 -4.66 -25.75 -4.54
CA SER A 8 -3.30 -25.28 -4.28
C SER A 8 -2.73 -24.61 -5.53
N GLN A 9 -1.93 -23.56 -5.31
CA GLN A 9 -1.05 -22.84 -6.25
C GLN A 9 -1.66 -21.65 -6.99
N GLN A 10 -1.44 -20.46 -6.41
CA GLN A 10 -0.60 -19.46 -7.09
C GLN A 10 0.44 -18.93 -6.10
N ARG A 11 1.70 -19.04 -6.51
CA ARG A 11 2.91 -18.58 -5.81
C ARG A 11 2.68 -17.21 -5.19
N GLY A 12 2.70 -17.17 -3.86
CA GLY A 12 2.60 -15.94 -3.09
C GLY A 12 3.74 -14.99 -3.40
N ASN A 13 3.37 -13.71 -3.53
CA ASN A 13 4.04 -12.56 -2.94
C ASN A 13 3.07 -11.38 -3.02
N LEU A 14 1.96 -11.45 -2.26
CA LEU A 14 1.26 -10.24 -1.85
C LEU A 14 1.72 -9.97 -0.41
N LYS A 15 2.88 -9.34 -0.30
CA LYS A 15 3.51 -8.92 0.96
C LYS A 15 3.59 -7.40 1.05
N ASP A 16 2.64 -6.67 0.45
CA ASP A 16 2.59 -5.21 0.57
C ASP A 16 1.88 -4.79 1.86
N ASP A 17 2.44 -5.21 2.99
CA ASP A 17 2.19 -4.60 4.30
C ASP A 17 2.93 -3.24 4.36
N GLY A 18 2.68 -2.31 3.43
CA GLY A 18 3.32 -0.98 3.45
C GLY A 18 4.86 -0.96 3.36
N TYR A 19 5.49 -2.05 2.91
CA TYR A 19 6.93 -2.17 2.73
C TYR A 19 7.31 -1.86 1.28
N LYS A 20 8.00 -0.75 1.07
CA LYS A 20 8.50 -0.31 -0.23
C LYS A 20 10.00 -0.61 -0.32
N PRO A 21 10.57 -1.12 -1.42
CA PRO A 21 12.02 -1.20 -1.54
C PRO A 21 12.67 0.21 -1.54
N ILE A 22 13.91 0.32 -1.06
CA ILE A 22 14.68 1.58 -1.18
C ILE A 22 14.87 1.88 -2.67
N ASP A 23 14.43 3.06 -3.12
CA ASP A 23 14.48 3.48 -4.51
C ASP A 23 14.81 4.98 -4.67
N LYS A 24 14.66 5.52 -5.88
CA LYS A 24 14.96 6.93 -6.18
C LYS A 24 14.05 7.92 -5.45
N ALA A 25 12.87 7.50 -5.02
CA ALA A 25 11.93 8.34 -4.29
C ALA A 25 12.24 8.38 -2.79
N SER A 26 13.03 7.45 -2.24
CA SER A 26 13.45 7.45 -0.83
C SER A 26 14.00 8.79 -0.32
N PRO A 27 14.96 9.46 -0.98
CA PRO A 27 15.43 10.79 -0.55
C PRO A 27 14.35 11.88 -0.68
N LEU A 28 13.43 11.76 -1.63
CA LEU A 28 12.33 12.71 -1.80
C LEU A 28 11.32 12.57 -0.66
N LEU A 29 11.00 11.33 -0.26
CA LEU A 29 10.15 11.05 0.89
C LEU A 29 10.76 11.54 2.20
N ALA A 30 12.08 11.38 2.37
CA ALA A 30 12.80 11.91 3.52
C ALA A 30 12.76 13.45 3.57
N LYS A 31 12.85 14.10 2.40
CA LYS A 31 12.69 15.55 2.30
C LYS A 31 11.26 16.01 2.63
N SER A 32 10.25 15.35 2.06
CA SER A 32 8.84 15.66 2.36
C SER A 32 8.51 15.47 3.85
N LEU A 33 9.17 14.53 4.53
CA LEU A 33 9.09 14.35 5.98
C LEU A 33 9.70 15.54 6.74
N ASP A 34 10.90 15.99 6.36
CA ASP A 34 11.60 17.13 7.02
C ASP A 34 10.86 18.46 6.79
N ASP A 35 10.37 18.68 5.57
CA ASP A 35 9.61 19.87 5.18
C ASP A 35 8.16 19.85 5.70
N ASN A 36 7.72 18.74 6.32
CA ASN A 36 6.34 18.47 6.71
C ASN A 36 5.35 18.78 5.56
N GLU A 37 5.70 18.31 4.37
CA GLU A 37 4.98 18.58 3.14
C GLU A 37 3.61 17.90 3.15
N ARG A 38 2.60 18.63 2.66
CA ARG A 38 1.26 18.10 2.49
C ARG A 38 1.16 17.34 1.17
N LEU A 39 0.88 16.06 1.26
CA LEU A 39 0.85 15.12 0.15
C LEU A 39 -0.56 14.66 -0.20
N GLU A 40 -0.68 14.16 -1.42
CA GLU A 40 -1.81 13.37 -1.89
C GLU A 40 -1.27 12.02 -2.35
N CYS A 41 -1.80 10.93 -1.79
CA CYS A 41 -1.29 9.60 -2.05
C CYS A 41 -2.36 8.72 -2.68
N PHE A 42 -1.97 7.94 -3.67
CA PHE A 42 -2.81 6.98 -4.37
C PHE A 42 -2.19 5.60 -4.20
N LEU A 43 -2.96 4.66 -3.65
CA LEU A 43 -2.63 3.25 -3.62
C LEU A 43 -3.53 2.53 -4.60
N GLU A 44 -2.93 1.97 -5.64
CA GLU A 44 -3.61 1.31 -6.73
C GLU A 44 -3.29 -0.18 -6.67
N SER A 45 -4.33 -1.00 -6.48
CA SER A 45 -4.19 -2.45 -6.41
C SER A 45 -4.65 -3.08 -7.70
N TYR A 46 -3.74 -3.84 -8.29
CA TYR A 46 -3.95 -4.52 -9.57
C TYR A 46 -4.08 -6.02 -9.36
N ARG A 47 -4.85 -6.68 -10.24
CA ARG A 47 -4.94 -8.14 -10.33
C ARG A 47 -4.83 -8.59 -11.78
N THR A 48 -4.58 -9.87 -12.00
CA THR A 48 -4.62 -10.47 -13.34
C THR A 48 -6.08 -10.75 -13.70
N SER A 49 -6.54 -10.23 -14.83
CA SER A 49 -7.87 -10.47 -15.37
C SER A 49 -7.96 -11.85 -16.02
N GLU A 50 -9.19 -12.32 -16.24
CA GLU A 50 -9.45 -13.59 -16.94
C GLU A 50 -8.87 -13.60 -18.37
N ASN A 51 -8.74 -12.42 -18.99
CA ASN A 51 -8.13 -12.24 -20.31
C ASN A 51 -6.60 -12.17 -20.27
N GLY A 52 -5.98 -12.39 -19.11
CA GLY A 52 -4.53 -12.32 -18.91
C GLY A 52 -3.95 -10.91 -18.87
N GLY A 53 -4.81 -9.88 -18.83
CA GLY A 53 -4.40 -8.48 -18.68
C GLY A 53 -4.19 -8.09 -17.22
N LEU A 54 -3.48 -7.00 -16.97
CA LEU A 54 -3.43 -6.38 -15.64
C LEU A 54 -4.62 -5.41 -15.52
N GLU A 55 -5.49 -5.62 -14.52
CA GLU A 55 -6.65 -4.77 -14.29
C GLU A 55 -6.60 -4.11 -12.90
N LEU A 56 -6.98 -2.84 -12.85
CA LEU A 56 -7.11 -2.07 -11.62
C LEU A 56 -8.46 -2.38 -10.98
N TYR A 57 -8.48 -3.04 -9.83
CA TYR A 57 -9.72 -3.45 -9.19
C TYR A 57 -10.04 -2.66 -7.91
N TYR A 58 -9.03 -2.06 -7.27
CA TYR A 58 -9.21 -1.37 -6.01
C TYR A 58 -8.26 -0.18 -5.89
N THR A 59 -8.79 0.96 -5.43
CA THR A 59 -8.02 2.18 -5.19
C THR A 59 -8.27 2.74 -3.81
N ILE A 60 -7.21 3.24 -3.19
CA ILE A 60 -7.25 4.01 -1.95
C ILE A 60 -6.61 5.36 -2.23
N ARG A 61 -7.33 6.45 -1.93
CA ARG A 61 -6.81 7.81 -2.02
C ARG A 61 -6.71 8.41 -0.62
N LEU A 62 -5.52 8.86 -0.25
CA LEU A 62 -5.27 9.60 0.97
C LEU A 62 -5.10 11.08 0.60
N GLY A 63 -5.99 11.92 1.13
CA GLY A 63 -5.93 13.36 0.91
C GLY A 63 -5.38 14.08 2.13
N GLN A 64 -4.62 15.15 1.85
CA GLN A 64 -4.00 16.00 2.86
C GLN A 64 -3.15 15.18 3.84
N ALA A 65 -2.33 14.28 3.29
CA ALA A 65 -1.52 13.37 4.07
C ALA A 65 -0.18 14.01 4.44
N TYR A 66 0.37 13.60 5.58
CA TYR A 66 1.71 13.97 6.05
C TYR A 66 2.47 12.70 6.41
N ILE A 67 3.76 12.64 6.07
CA ILE A 67 4.62 11.54 6.50
C ILE A 67 4.97 11.78 7.97
N VAL A 68 4.71 10.80 8.82
CA VAL A 68 5.04 10.86 10.26
C VAL A 68 6.36 10.16 10.55
N SER A 69 6.64 9.09 9.81
CA SER A 69 7.85 8.30 10.01
C SER A 69 8.26 7.61 8.72
N LEU A 70 9.56 7.62 8.46
CA LEU A 70 10.21 6.82 7.43
C LEU A 70 11.26 5.93 8.11
N LYS A 71 11.13 4.61 8.00
CA LYS A 71 12.06 3.65 8.59
C LYS A 71 12.66 2.77 7.50
N SER A 72 13.96 2.50 7.57
CA SER A 72 14.64 1.55 6.69
C SER A 72 14.91 0.24 7.42
N ASP A 73 14.41 -0.86 6.87
CA ASP A 73 14.65 -2.23 7.34
C ASP A 73 15.71 -2.89 6.45
N HIS A 74 16.83 -3.24 7.07
CA HIS A 74 17.95 -3.90 6.40
C HIS A 74 18.05 -5.34 6.89
N PRO A 75 17.77 -6.34 6.04
CA PRO A 75 17.85 -7.74 6.44
C PRO A 75 19.29 -8.14 6.76
N HIS A 76 19.45 -8.99 7.78
CA HIS A 76 20.76 -9.45 8.18
C HIS A 76 21.39 -10.36 7.11
N SER A 77 22.57 -10.01 6.62
CA SER A 77 23.18 -10.64 5.43
C SER A 77 23.49 -12.14 5.59
N LEU A 78 23.71 -12.62 6.83
CA LEU A 78 23.98 -14.04 7.07
C LEU A 78 22.73 -14.93 7.07
N THR A 79 21.56 -14.39 7.43
CA THR A 79 20.34 -15.17 7.64
C THR A 79 19.29 -14.93 6.57
N SER A 80 19.37 -13.79 5.88
CA SER A 80 18.30 -13.31 5.01
C SER A 80 18.84 -12.61 3.76
N ASN A 81 19.86 -13.19 3.14
CA ASN A 81 20.54 -12.63 1.95
C ASN A 81 19.61 -12.49 0.72
N HIS A 82 18.52 -13.25 0.65
CA HIS A 82 17.55 -13.16 -0.45
C HIS A 82 16.58 -11.97 -0.32
N MET A 83 16.56 -11.29 0.83
CA MET A 83 15.68 -10.16 1.06
C MET A 83 16.37 -8.87 0.61
N MET A 84 15.62 -8.02 -0.09
CA MET A 84 16.08 -6.68 -0.41
C MET A 84 15.81 -5.73 0.77
N PRO A 85 16.61 -4.67 0.95
CA PRO A 85 16.29 -3.61 1.90
C PRO A 85 14.94 -2.95 1.59
N GLN A 86 14.14 -2.75 2.63
CA GLN A 86 12.79 -2.18 2.53
C GLN A 86 12.67 -0.93 3.39
N GLU A 87 11.67 -0.13 3.08
CA GLU A 87 11.29 1.10 3.75
C GLU A 87 9.84 1.00 4.19
N VAL A 88 9.58 1.42 5.42
CA VAL A 88 8.23 1.51 5.99
C VAL A 88 7.88 2.98 6.11
N ILE A 89 6.80 3.36 5.46
CA ILE A 89 6.31 4.74 5.45
C ILE A 89 5.04 4.80 6.28
N SER A 90 5.05 5.61 7.33
CA SER A 90 3.87 5.88 8.15
C SER A 90 3.35 7.27 7.83
N MET A 91 2.06 7.37 7.52
CA MET A 91 1.41 8.62 7.14
C MET A 91 0.15 8.85 7.97
N VAL A 92 -0.14 10.12 8.24
CA VAL A 92 -1.42 10.59 8.78
C VAL A 92 -2.15 11.31 7.66
N TYR A 93 -3.48 11.19 7.63
CA TYR A 93 -4.32 11.74 6.57
C TYR A 93 -5.55 12.42 7.16
N THR A 94 -6.06 13.43 6.46
CA THR A 94 -7.32 14.10 6.84
C THR A 94 -8.52 13.39 6.26
N ASN A 95 -8.42 12.94 5.01
CA ASN A 95 -9.50 12.22 4.35
C ASN A 95 -8.97 11.02 3.58
N ILE A 96 -9.81 9.99 3.52
CA ILE A 96 -9.50 8.72 2.87
C ILE A 96 -10.71 8.27 2.05
N THR A 97 -10.45 7.85 0.83
CA THR A 97 -11.44 7.27 -0.07
C THR A 97 -11.00 5.87 -0.44
N TRP A 98 -11.87 4.89 -0.26
CA TRP A 98 -11.72 3.55 -0.79
C TRP A 98 -12.69 3.36 -1.94
N ASN A 99 -12.23 2.73 -3.01
CA ASN A 99 -13.06 2.46 -4.17
C ASN A 99 -12.72 1.08 -4.75
N ASN A 100 -13.72 0.20 -4.77
CA ASN A 100 -13.70 -1.04 -5.50
C ASN A 100 -14.26 -0.76 -6.90
N VAL A 101 -13.36 -0.71 -7.89
CA VAL A 101 -13.66 -0.35 -9.28
C VAL A 101 -14.58 -1.39 -9.92
N GLU A 102 -14.34 -2.67 -9.63
CA GLU A 102 -15.08 -3.80 -10.19
C GLU A 102 -16.51 -3.88 -9.66
N CYS A 103 -16.69 -3.67 -8.36
CA CYS A 103 -18.01 -3.72 -7.72
C CYS A 103 -18.71 -2.36 -7.69
N SER A 104 -18.06 -1.28 -8.16
CA SER A 104 -18.53 0.11 -8.07
C SER A 104 -18.99 0.49 -6.66
N THR A 105 -18.33 -0.06 -5.65
CA THR A 105 -18.59 0.23 -4.24
C THR A 105 -17.44 1.04 -3.68
N GLY A 106 -17.76 2.09 -2.93
CA GLY A 106 -16.76 2.94 -2.32
C GLY A 106 -17.15 3.34 -0.92
N ALA A 107 -16.15 3.71 -0.14
CA ALA A 107 -16.33 4.30 1.17
C ALA A 107 -15.49 5.57 1.25
N TYR A 108 -16.00 6.56 1.98
CA TYR A 108 -15.30 7.80 2.22
C TYR A 108 -15.31 8.08 3.72
N SER A 109 -14.19 8.54 4.25
CA SER A 109 -14.08 8.97 5.63
C SER A 109 -13.22 10.22 5.73
N ILE A 110 -13.70 11.19 6.51
CA ILE A 110 -12.93 12.33 6.98
C ILE A 110 -12.61 12.09 8.46
N TRP A 111 -11.38 12.38 8.85
CA TRP A 111 -10.91 12.19 10.22
C TRP A 111 -11.73 13.01 11.24
N ASP A 112 -12.09 14.25 10.87
CA ASP A 112 -12.86 15.19 11.69
C ASP A 112 -14.31 14.73 11.98
N GLU A 113 -14.89 13.93 11.08
CA GLU A 113 -16.30 13.50 11.15
C GLU A 113 -16.50 12.17 11.90
N ARG A 114 -15.45 11.60 12.51
CA ARG A 114 -15.57 10.36 13.28
C ARG A 114 -16.26 10.62 14.60
N ILE A 115 -17.57 10.37 14.65
CA ILE A 115 -18.37 10.38 15.87
C ILE A 115 -18.01 9.12 16.69
N PHE A 116 -17.61 9.30 17.95
CA PHE A 116 -17.23 8.22 18.89
C PHE A 116 -18.45 7.56 19.55
#